data_AF-A0AA39PKA2-F1
#
_entry.id   AF-A0AA39PKA2-F1
#
_cell.length_a   1.000
_cell.length_b   1.000
_cell.length_c   1.000
_cell.angle_alpha   90.00
_cell.angle_beta   90.00
_cell.angle_gamma   90.00
#
_symmetry.space_group_name_H-M   'P 1'
#
loop_
_entity.id
_entity.type
_entity.pdbx_description
1 polymer ?
#
loop_
_entity_poly.entity_id
_entity_poly.type
_entity_poly.pdbx_seq_one_letter_code
_entity_poly.pdbx_strand_id
1 'polypeptide(L)'
;MFRIPINRRSACAGPDHTGSLLVSPEESPQPVGSSHHSHLSYISCQARYHHHHPTTSSLVSSPSSLPKSCHPRLHTTSKIKPSSFHPFVLADERVTAWRSPYADVVDNKLSTLVPAHVLERWHQVMANSVTEDARKNYGAGLLRFTQFCDAYSVPESLRVPASEPLLTLFVSEMGAGKVQSSTVDSWLSGLAFWHNVQGARWYGSRILSRTKQGLAAMAPPSTRAPRLPVTEKHIASLQCHLDLNDPFDAAVWAVATIAWHGCTRLGELLPSWSKQFHTSRNVYRSCSRKSGTASNGHEWMNFFIPYTKTKRFRGDWISLTSTNDDSDPIRALRNHLKINDNSPAEAPLFSYSEGPSCWAMLTKEAFLERCSRIWSLDNIDAASGHSFRIGGTTYLLLLGADPWVVMKQGRWSSKAFLLYWRRVEEILPLFIGDAMDKFSSIKPAVSRLGSL
;
A
#
# COMPACT_ATOMS: atom_id res chain seq x y z
N MET A 1 -14.44 14.75 -48.25
CA MET A 1 -15.77 14.25 -48.68
C MET A 1 -15.86 12.82 -48.17
N PHE A 2 -16.71 12.39 -47.25
CA PHE A 2 -18.10 12.71 -46.93
C PHE A 2 -18.31 12.71 -45.40
N ARG A 3 -19.31 13.48 -44.95
CA ARG A 3 -19.84 13.51 -43.58
C ARG A 3 -21.06 12.58 -43.46
N ILE A 4 -21.51 12.39 -42.20
CA ILE A 4 -22.90 12.14 -41.70
C ILE A 4 -23.20 10.65 -41.35
N PRO A 5 -23.94 10.28 -40.27
CA PRO A 5 -24.19 10.95 -38.97
C PRO A 5 -24.10 10.05 -37.71
N ILE A 6 -24.10 10.73 -36.57
CA ILE A 6 -24.40 10.26 -35.21
C ILE A 6 -25.91 10.05 -35.06
N ASN A 7 -26.34 8.92 -34.49
CA ASN A 7 -27.75 8.65 -34.16
C ASN A 7 -27.98 8.68 -32.64
N ARG A 8 -28.90 9.53 -32.18
CA ARG A 8 -29.45 9.63 -30.81
C ARG A 8 -30.94 9.27 -30.85
N ARG A 9 -31.38 8.33 -30.00
CA ARG A 9 -32.74 8.15 -29.41
C ARG A 9 -32.55 7.31 -28.14
N SER A 10 -32.85 7.73 -26.90
CA SER A 10 -34.09 8.09 -26.19
C SER A 10 -35.06 6.92 -25.89
N ALA A 11 -35.08 6.52 -24.61
CA ALA A 11 -36.21 6.15 -23.72
C ALA A 11 -37.37 5.22 -24.17
N CYS A 12 -37.61 4.17 -23.37
CA CYS A 12 -38.89 3.54 -22.92
C CYS A 12 -38.49 2.57 -21.76
N ALA A 13 -38.94 2.60 -20.50
CA ALA A 13 -40.27 2.58 -19.85
C ALA A 13 -40.94 1.17 -19.75
N GLY A 14 -40.80 0.54 -18.56
CA GLY A 14 -41.71 -0.44 -17.89
C GLY A 14 -41.85 -1.87 -18.44
N PRO A 15 -42.38 -2.86 -17.66
CA PRO A 15 -43.07 -2.72 -16.37
C PRO A 15 -42.63 -3.69 -15.24
N ASP A 16 -43.31 -3.50 -14.11
CA ASP A 16 -43.22 -4.11 -12.78
C ASP A 16 -43.41 -5.63 -12.69
N HIS A 17 -42.75 -6.24 -11.70
CA HIS A 17 -43.30 -7.39 -10.98
C HIS A 17 -43.05 -7.26 -9.47
N THR A 18 -44.15 -7.02 -8.76
CA THR A 18 -44.34 -7.12 -7.31
C THR A 18 -44.29 -8.57 -6.84
N GLY A 19 -43.52 -8.84 -5.80
CA GLY A 19 -43.49 -10.11 -5.08
C GLY A 19 -43.25 -9.88 -3.59
N SER A 20 -44.35 -9.81 -2.85
CA SER A 20 -44.47 -9.62 -1.40
C SER A 20 -43.74 -10.70 -0.60
N LEU A 21 -42.99 -10.32 0.45
CA LEU A 21 -42.67 -11.22 1.56
C LEU A 21 -42.80 -10.48 2.90
N LEU A 22 -43.57 -11.13 3.77
CA LEU A 22 -44.11 -10.69 5.04
C LEU A 22 -43.04 -10.42 6.12
N VAL A 23 -43.35 -9.46 6.98
CA VAL A 23 -42.66 -9.11 8.22
C VAL A 23 -43.41 -9.70 9.41
N SER A 24 -42.67 -10.20 10.41
CA SER A 24 -42.86 -10.11 11.90
C SER A 24 -42.42 -11.43 12.60
N PRO A 25 -42.17 -11.46 13.93
CA PRO A 25 -40.94 -11.00 14.61
C PRO A 25 -40.43 -12.01 15.69
N GLU A 26 -39.53 -11.54 16.57
CA GLU A 26 -39.06 -12.18 17.84
C GLU A 26 -38.05 -13.33 17.68
N GLU A 27 -37.00 -13.52 18.50
CA GLU A 27 -36.78 -13.17 19.90
C GLU A 27 -35.27 -13.19 20.23
N SER A 28 -34.86 -12.41 21.25
CA SER A 28 -33.49 -12.40 21.80
C SER A 28 -33.28 -13.53 22.80
N PRO A 29 -32.03 -13.94 23.08
CA PRO A 29 -31.66 -13.99 24.50
C PRO A 29 -30.25 -13.46 24.83
N GLN A 30 -30.18 -12.78 25.98
CA GLN A 30 -28.98 -12.38 26.71
C GLN A 30 -28.28 -13.57 27.39
N PRO A 31 -27.00 -13.44 27.79
CA PRO A 31 -26.18 -14.54 28.27
C PRO A 31 -26.29 -14.76 29.79
N VAL A 32 -26.24 -16.03 30.20
CA VAL A 32 -26.07 -16.45 31.60
C VAL A 32 -24.59 -16.68 31.86
N GLY A 33 -24.06 -16.08 32.92
CA GLY A 33 -22.68 -16.25 33.36
C GLY A 33 -22.43 -17.55 34.13
N SER A 34 -21.18 -18.00 34.10
CA SER A 34 -20.61 -18.77 35.20
C SER A 34 -19.09 -18.59 35.22
N SER A 35 -18.64 -17.97 36.30
CA SER A 35 -17.27 -17.81 36.74
C SER A 35 -16.61 -19.14 37.09
N HIS A 36 -15.43 -19.41 36.53
CA HIS A 36 -14.42 -20.24 37.21
C HIS A 36 -13.05 -19.55 37.09
N HIS A 37 -12.67 -18.91 38.20
CA HIS A 37 -11.30 -18.51 38.47
C HIS A 37 -10.48 -19.78 38.78
N SER A 38 -9.47 -20.05 37.97
CA SER A 38 -8.34 -20.90 38.38
C SER A 38 -7.06 -20.07 38.23
N HIS A 39 -6.57 -19.61 39.38
CA HIS A 39 -5.23 -19.08 39.57
C HIS A 39 -4.19 -20.09 39.07
N LEU A 40 -3.34 -19.69 38.12
CA LEU A 40 -2.03 -20.32 37.95
C LEU A 40 -0.95 -19.25 37.90
N SER A 41 -0.05 -19.41 38.86
CA SER A 41 1.10 -18.63 39.27
C SER A 41 2.07 -18.26 38.14
N TYR A 42 2.43 -16.98 38.09
CA TYR A 42 3.62 -16.48 37.40
C TYR A 42 4.87 -17.09 38.07
N ILE A 43 5.59 -17.94 37.35
CA ILE A 43 6.95 -18.36 37.71
C ILE A 43 7.90 -17.57 36.82
N SER A 44 8.64 -16.64 37.41
CA SER A 44 9.74 -15.95 36.76
C SER A 44 10.96 -16.87 36.69
N CYS A 45 11.37 -17.27 35.48
CA CYS A 45 12.67 -17.92 35.27
C CYS A 45 13.74 -16.85 35.02
N GLN A 46 14.63 -16.68 36.00
CA GLN A 46 15.95 -16.07 35.81
C GLN A 46 16.87 -17.09 35.13
N ALA A 47 17.55 -16.68 34.07
CA ALA A 47 18.74 -17.37 33.55
C ALA A 47 19.91 -16.39 33.51
N ARG A 48 21.03 -16.85 34.07
CA ARG A 48 22.25 -16.11 34.39
C ARG A 48 23.12 -15.90 33.16
N TYR A 49 23.70 -14.72 33.04
CA TYR A 49 25.05 -14.56 32.48
C TYR A 49 25.88 -13.67 33.42
N HIS A 50 27.14 -14.07 33.60
CA HIS A 50 28.10 -13.53 34.54
C HIS A 50 28.70 -12.17 34.10
N HIS A 51 28.92 -11.33 35.13
CA HIS A 51 29.92 -10.25 35.28
C HIS A 51 29.84 -8.99 34.41
N HIS A 52 29.25 -7.93 34.98
CA HIS A 52 29.98 -6.77 35.56
C HIS A 52 29.04 -5.92 36.47
N HIS A 53 29.50 -5.58 37.68
CA HIS A 53 28.83 -4.78 38.73
C HIS A 53 29.29 -3.29 38.68
N PRO A 54 28.71 -2.33 39.43
CA PRO A 54 27.31 -1.86 39.42
C PRO A 54 27.18 -0.31 39.56
N THR A 55 25.98 0.26 39.36
CA THR A 55 25.43 1.28 40.30
C THR A 55 23.91 1.44 40.15
N THR A 56 23.23 1.01 41.22
CA THR A 56 21.92 1.44 41.77
C THR A 56 21.10 2.51 41.05
N SER A 57 19.86 2.17 40.67
CA SER A 57 18.66 2.52 41.46
C SER A 57 17.38 2.01 40.78
N SER A 58 16.59 1.27 41.54
CA SER A 58 15.31 0.66 41.21
C SER A 58 14.16 1.67 41.20
N LEU A 59 13.42 1.76 40.10
CA LEU A 59 12.01 2.16 40.10
C LEU A 59 11.22 1.26 39.13
N VAL A 60 10.36 0.45 39.73
CA VAL A 60 9.33 -0.35 39.07
C VAL A 60 8.39 0.59 38.32
N SER A 61 8.17 0.36 37.02
CA SER A 61 7.12 1.01 36.25
C SER A 61 6.33 -0.02 35.45
N SER A 62 5.02 -0.10 35.74
CA SER A 62 4.03 -0.90 35.03
C SER A 62 3.85 -0.40 33.59
N PRO A 63 3.58 -1.26 32.60
CA PRO A 63 3.40 -0.82 31.22
C PRO A 63 1.97 -0.33 30.99
N SER A 64 1.71 0.93 31.34
CA SER A 64 0.62 1.70 30.74
C SER A 64 1.22 2.65 29.70
N SER A 65 1.67 2.11 28.56
CA SER A 65 2.13 2.98 27.47
C SER A 65 0.92 3.59 26.78
N LEU A 66 0.48 4.74 27.28
CA LEU A 66 -0.25 5.73 26.49
C LEU A 66 0.49 5.94 25.15
N PRO A 67 -0.22 6.11 24.02
CA PRO A 67 0.41 6.32 22.73
C PRO A 67 1.37 7.52 22.83
N LYS A 68 2.64 7.31 22.44
CA LYS A 68 3.65 8.36 22.42
C LYS A 68 3.12 9.53 21.57
N SER A 69 2.89 10.67 22.21
CA SER A 69 2.62 11.95 21.55
C SER A 69 3.71 12.20 20.50
N CYS A 70 3.34 12.10 19.22
CA CYS A 70 4.21 12.45 18.13
C CYS A 70 4.22 13.97 18.02
N HIS A 71 5.26 14.61 18.57
CA HIS A 71 5.42 16.06 18.43
C HIS A 71 5.94 16.41 17.02
N PRO A 72 5.40 17.46 16.37
CA PRO A 72 5.92 17.95 15.12
C PRO A 72 7.39 18.37 15.26
N ARG A 73 8.28 17.76 14.46
CA ARG A 73 9.70 18.12 14.45
C ARG A 73 9.90 19.38 13.61
N LEU A 74 10.50 20.42 14.19
CA LEU A 74 10.98 21.58 13.43
C LEU A 74 12.19 21.15 12.59
N HIS A 75 11.97 20.91 11.30
CA HIS A 75 13.07 20.86 10.34
C HIS A 75 13.48 22.30 9.99
N THR A 76 14.78 22.59 9.91
CA THR A 76 15.33 23.94 9.64
C THR A 76 14.74 24.61 8.38
N THR A 77 14.32 23.80 7.42
CA THR A 77 13.74 24.20 6.13
C THR A 77 12.20 24.26 6.11
N SER A 78 11.52 24.03 7.24
CA SER A 78 10.05 24.00 7.36
C SER A 78 9.48 25.24 8.06
N LYS A 79 10.07 26.42 7.81
CA LYS A 79 9.59 27.69 8.36
C LYS A 79 8.56 28.33 7.43
N ILE A 80 7.51 28.90 8.00
CA ILE A 80 6.47 29.73 7.36
C ILE A 80 6.25 30.97 8.24
N LYS A 81 5.69 32.04 7.68
CA LYS A 81 5.29 33.23 8.44
C LYS A 81 4.18 32.82 9.44
N PRO A 82 4.25 33.26 10.72
CA PRO A 82 3.20 32.95 11.68
C PRO A 82 1.83 33.42 11.19
N SER A 83 0.84 32.54 11.27
CA SER A 83 -0.53 32.79 10.83
C SER A 83 -1.49 31.96 11.69
N SER A 84 -2.60 32.55 12.12
CA SER A 84 -3.67 31.81 12.83
C SER A 84 -4.26 30.68 11.99
N PHE A 85 -4.20 30.81 10.67
CA PHE A 85 -4.69 29.81 9.72
C PHE A 85 -3.77 28.59 9.58
N HIS A 86 -2.51 28.67 10.04
CA HIS A 86 -1.47 27.67 9.78
C HIS A 86 -0.84 27.20 11.10
N PRO A 87 -1.60 26.59 12.01
CA PRO A 87 -1.07 26.12 13.29
C PRO A 87 0.06 25.11 13.09
N PHE A 88 0.96 25.05 14.08
CA PHE A 88 2.09 24.13 14.06
C PHE A 88 1.65 22.70 14.42
N VAL A 89 1.43 21.89 13.38
CA VAL A 89 0.88 20.52 13.47
C VAL A 89 1.71 19.51 12.68
N LEU A 90 1.43 18.21 12.84
CA LEU A 90 2.06 17.15 12.06
C LEU A 90 1.74 17.27 10.56
N ALA A 91 2.59 16.70 9.71
CA ALA A 91 2.45 16.82 8.27
C ALA A 91 1.12 16.23 7.74
N ASP A 92 0.64 15.13 8.30
CA ASP A 92 -0.66 14.54 7.98
C ASP A 92 -1.87 15.32 8.50
N GLU A 93 -1.68 16.15 9.52
CA GLU A 93 -2.75 16.96 10.11
C GLU A 93 -2.93 18.29 9.38
N ARG A 94 -1.93 18.78 8.64
CA ARG A 94 -2.00 20.06 7.92
C ARG A 94 -3.24 20.19 7.04
N VAL A 95 -3.61 19.12 6.34
CA VAL A 95 -4.76 19.15 5.42
C VAL A 95 -6.08 19.46 6.16
N THR A 96 -6.21 19.02 7.41
CA THR A 96 -7.41 19.22 8.24
C THR A 96 -7.30 20.43 9.16
N ALA A 97 -6.11 20.73 9.66
CA ALA A 97 -5.88 21.77 10.66
C ALA A 97 -5.58 23.14 10.04
N TRP A 98 -4.99 23.18 8.84
CA TRP A 98 -4.75 24.45 8.16
C TRP A 98 -6.04 24.94 7.48
N ARG A 99 -6.34 26.23 7.66
CA ARG A 99 -7.55 26.90 7.21
C ARG A 99 -7.22 28.05 6.26
N SER A 100 -8.25 28.74 5.80
CA SER A 100 -8.12 29.95 4.98
C SER A 100 -9.27 30.91 5.26
N PRO A 101 -9.12 32.23 5.01
CA PRO A 101 -10.23 33.18 5.12
C PRO A 101 -11.45 32.78 4.27
N TYR A 102 -11.22 32.14 3.12
CA TYR A 102 -12.30 31.64 2.27
C TYR A 102 -13.10 30.53 2.96
N ALA A 103 -12.41 29.61 3.65
CA ALA A 103 -13.05 28.54 4.40
C ALA A 103 -13.94 29.08 5.51
N ASP A 104 -13.49 30.09 6.25
CA ASP A 104 -14.29 30.72 7.30
C ASP A 104 -15.58 31.32 6.74
N VAL A 105 -15.53 31.96 5.56
CA VAL A 105 -16.73 32.48 4.89
C VAL A 105 -17.66 31.35 4.45
N VAL A 106 -17.13 30.23 3.97
CA VAL A 106 -17.93 29.06 3.59
C VAL A 106 -18.57 28.42 4.82
N ASP A 107 -17.80 28.17 5.87
CA ASP A 107 -18.27 27.55 7.11
C ASP A 107 -19.31 28.43 7.80
N ASN A 108 -19.12 29.75 7.83
CA ASN A 108 -20.11 30.71 8.37
C ASN A 108 -21.42 30.72 7.57
N LYS A 109 -21.37 30.51 6.24
CA LYS A 109 -22.59 30.37 5.44
C LYS A 109 -23.28 29.05 5.74
N LEU A 110 -22.54 27.96 5.81
CA LEU A 110 -23.10 26.64 6.04
C LEU A 110 -23.59 26.44 7.47
N SER A 111 -23.01 27.14 8.45
CA SER A 111 -23.45 27.08 9.85
C SER A 111 -24.85 27.67 10.07
N THR A 112 -25.35 28.48 9.12
CA THR A 112 -26.75 28.93 9.10
C THR A 112 -27.72 27.81 8.70
N LEU A 113 -27.23 26.75 8.04
CA LEU A 113 -28.03 25.64 7.54
C LEU A 113 -27.94 24.40 8.44
N VAL A 114 -26.77 24.17 9.05
CA VAL A 114 -26.50 22.99 9.88
C VAL A 114 -25.65 23.34 11.11
N PRO A 115 -25.76 22.58 12.21
CA PRO A 115 -24.91 22.79 13.38
C PRO A 115 -23.42 22.60 13.08
N ALA A 116 -22.54 23.30 13.81
CA ALA A 116 -21.09 23.27 13.60
C ALA A 116 -20.47 21.86 13.65
N HIS A 117 -20.96 20.97 14.51
CA HIS A 117 -20.45 19.60 14.62
C HIS A 117 -20.67 18.79 13.32
N VAL A 118 -21.67 19.14 12.50
CA VAL A 118 -21.93 18.50 11.20
C VAL A 118 -20.85 18.91 10.18
N LEU A 119 -20.45 20.18 10.19
CA LEU A 119 -19.37 20.70 9.33
C LEU A 119 -18.01 20.11 9.72
N GLU A 120 -17.73 20.02 11.02
CA GLU A 120 -16.53 19.37 11.50
C GLU A 120 -16.48 17.89 11.07
N ARG A 121 -17.61 17.18 11.22
CA ARG A 121 -17.72 15.80 10.76
C ARG A 121 -17.52 15.68 9.25
N TRP A 122 -18.04 16.61 8.45
CA TRP A 122 -17.81 16.61 7.00
C TRP A 122 -16.32 16.75 6.66
N HIS A 123 -15.62 17.70 7.29
CA HIS A 123 -14.16 17.86 7.11
C HIS A 123 -13.38 16.58 7.48
N GLN A 124 -13.75 15.94 8.60
CA GLN A 124 -13.14 14.67 9.02
C GLN A 124 -13.42 13.53 8.03
N VAL A 125 -14.65 13.42 7.51
CA VAL A 125 -15.03 12.42 6.50
C VAL A 125 -14.24 12.63 5.22
N MET A 126 -14.14 13.88 4.73
CA MET A 126 -13.35 14.22 3.55
C MET A 126 -11.88 13.84 3.75
N ALA A 127 -11.27 14.19 4.88
CA ALA A 127 -9.88 13.87 5.20
C ALA A 127 -9.58 12.36 5.23
N ASN A 128 -10.57 11.53 5.55
CA ASN A 128 -10.45 10.07 5.58
C ASN A 128 -10.62 9.38 4.23
N SER A 129 -10.95 10.12 3.16
CA SER A 129 -10.95 9.60 1.79
C SER A 129 -9.54 9.17 1.33
N VAL A 130 -8.47 9.67 1.97
CA VAL A 130 -7.07 9.35 1.66
C VAL A 130 -6.36 8.67 2.82
N THR A 131 -5.26 7.95 2.55
CA THR A 131 -4.47 7.29 3.61
C THR A 131 -3.71 8.31 4.44
N GLU A 132 -3.41 7.99 5.69
CA GLU A 132 -2.51 8.80 6.55
C GLU A 132 -1.17 9.10 5.84
N ASP A 133 -0.53 8.08 5.23
CA ASP A 133 0.72 8.27 4.45
C ASP A 133 0.54 9.23 3.27
N ALA A 134 -0.67 9.30 2.68
CA ALA A 134 -0.96 10.25 1.60
C ALA A 134 -1.16 11.65 2.16
N ARG A 135 -1.82 11.80 3.31
CA ARG A 135 -1.95 13.09 4.00
C ARG A 135 -0.59 13.67 4.37
N LYS A 136 0.38 12.86 4.81
CA LYS A 136 1.76 13.31 5.05
C LYS A 136 2.39 13.93 3.81
N ASN A 137 2.25 13.27 2.65
CA ASN A 137 2.75 13.79 1.37
C ASN A 137 2.02 15.05 0.93
N TYR A 138 0.70 15.11 1.16
CA TYR A 138 -0.10 16.28 0.82
C TYR A 138 0.28 17.48 1.69
N GLY A 139 0.40 17.31 3.00
CA GLY A 139 0.85 18.37 3.91
C GLY A 139 2.26 18.87 3.64
N ALA A 140 3.13 18.06 3.02
CA ALA A 140 4.40 18.55 2.48
C ALA A 140 4.19 19.52 1.29
N GLY A 141 3.22 19.23 0.41
CA GLY A 141 2.81 20.14 -0.66
C GLY A 141 2.22 21.46 -0.17
N LEU A 142 1.32 21.40 0.82
CA LEU A 142 0.73 22.58 1.45
C LEU A 142 1.82 23.48 2.04
N LEU A 143 2.79 22.88 2.75
CA LEU A 143 3.93 23.62 3.30
C LEU A 143 4.72 24.33 2.21
N ARG A 144 5.05 23.64 1.10
CA ARG A 144 5.82 24.25 0.01
C ARG A 144 5.08 25.40 -0.67
N PHE A 145 3.77 25.26 -0.84
CA PHE A 145 2.95 26.33 -1.39
C PHE A 145 2.87 27.55 -0.46
N THR A 146 2.73 27.30 0.84
CA THR A 146 2.70 28.37 1.86
C THR A 146 4.04 29.10 1.89
N GLN A 147 5.16 28.37 1.85
CA GLN A 147 6.50 28.96 1.78
C GLN A 147 6.70 29.84 0.54
N PHE A 148 6.22 29.38 -0.62
CA PHE A 148 6.21 30.19 -1.83
C PHE A 148 5.37 31.46 -1.62
N CYS A 149 4.15 31.33 -1.13
CA CYS A 149 3.27 32.48 -0.90
C CYS A 149 3.88 33.48 0.10
N ASP A 150 4.54 33.01 1.15
CA ASP A 150 5.20 33.86 2.14
C ASP A 150 6.41 34.60 1.57
N ALA A 151 7.21 33.92 0.74
CA ALA A 151 8.40 34.46 0.10
C ALA A 151 8.07 35.60 -0.88
N TYR A 152 6.95 35.46 -1.62
CA TYR A 152 6.48 36.45 -2.59
C TYR A 152 5.36 37.35 -2.06
N SER A 153 5.09 37.31 -0.75
CA SER A 153 4.07 38.13 -0.08
C SER A 153 2.67 38.04 -0.71
N VAL A 154 2.29 36.84 -1.18
CA VAL A 154 0.95 36.56 -1.69
C VAL A 154 -0.05 36.63 -0.53
N PRO A 155 -1.07 37.52 -0.61
CA PRO A 155 -2.08 37.66 0.43
C PRO A 155 -2.81 36.35 0.72
N GLU A 156 -3.13 36.13 1.99
CA GLU A 156 -3.82 34.91 2.47
C GLU A 156 -5.16 34.68 1.75
N SER A 157 -5.90 35.75 1.44
CA SER A 157 -7.17 35.72 0.72
C SER A 157 -7.07 35.22 -0.73
N LEU A 158 -5.87 35.21 -1.32
CA LEU A 158 -5.62 34.72 -2.69
C LEU A 158 -5.08 33.29 -2.72
N ARG A 159 -4.76 32.70 -1.57
CA ARG A 159 -4.20 31.34 -1.46
C ARG A 159 -5.27 30.26 -1.63
N VAL A 160 -6.51 30.58 -1.29
CA VAL A 160 -7.69 29.71 -1.50
C VAL A 160 -8.89 30.57 -1.90
N PRO A 161 -9.56 30.27 -3.04
CA PRO A 161 -9.10 29.36 -4.08
C PRO A 161 -7.88 29.94 -4.83
N ALA A 162 -6.80 29.17 -4.93
CA ALA A 162 -5.63 29.54 -5.71
C ALA A 162 -5.98 29.60 -7.21
N SER A 163 -5.67 30.73 -7.85
CA SER A 163 -5.86 30.91 -9.28
C SER A 163 -4.89 30.04 -10.10
N GLU A 164 -5.26 29.70 -11.34
CA GLU A 164 -4.36 28.94 -12.23
C GLU A 164 -3.00 29.62 -12.46
N PRO A 165 -2.91 30.95 -12.65
CA PRO A 165 -1.62 31.64 -12.72
C PRO A 165 -0.80 31.49 -11.45
N LEU A 166 -1.41 31.59 -10.26
CA LEU A 166 -0.70 31.43 -8.99
C LEU A 166 -0.14 30.00 -8.83
N LEU A 167 -0.94 28.99 -9.17
CA LEU A 167 -0.50 27.59 -9.16
C LEU A 167 0.64 27.36 -10.16
N THR A 168 0.57 28.00 -11.33
CA THR A 168 1.62 27.93 -12.36
C THR A 168 2.92 28.56 -11.88
N LEU A 169 2.86 29.76 -11.30
CA LEU A 169 4.04 30.45 -10.74
C LEU A 169 4.67 29.64 -9.60
N PHE A 170 3.85 29.09 -8.70
CA PHE A 170 4.31 28.19 -7.65
C PHE A 170 5.08 27.01 -8.22
N VAL A 171 4.52 26.32 -9.23
CA VAL A 171 5.15 25.15 -9.84
C VAL A 171 6.44 25.52 -10.58
N SER A 172 6.44 26.63 -11.33
CA SER A 172 7.62 27.10 -12.03
C SER A 172 8.75 27.40 -11.05
N GLU A 173 8.48 28.19 -10.01
CA GLU A 173 9.51 28.62 -9.06
C GLU A 173 9.98 27.49 -8.16
N MET A 174 9.06 26.77 -7.52
CA MET A 174 9.43 25.75 -6.54
C MET A 174 9.83 24.42 -7.18
N GLY A 175 9.49 24.24 -8.46
CA GLY A 175 9.58 22.98 -9.16
C GLY A 175 10.68 22.90 -10.22
N ALA A 176 10.71 23.86 -11.16
CA ALA A 176 11.50 23.74 -12.38
C ALA A 176 13.00 23.63 -12.08
N GLY A 177 13.65 22.60 -12.62
CA GLY A 177 15.07 22.30 -12.38
C GLY A 177 15.43 21.88 -10.94
N LYS A 178 14.50 21.96 -9.99
CA LYS A 178 14.74 21.72 -8.55
C LYS A 178 14.26 20.34 -8.10
N VAL A 179 13.16 19.83 -8.65
CA VAL A 179 12.57 18.54 -8.25
C VAL A 179 12.03 17.75 -9.46
N GLN A 180 11.79 16.46 -9.23
CA GLN A 180 11.14 15.57 -10.19
C GLN A 180 9.66 15.93 -10.37
N SER A 181 9.12 15.74 -11.59
CA SER A 181 7.69 15.99 -11.88
C SER A 181 6.74 15.26 -10.94
N SER A 182 7.06 14.02 -10.54
CA SER A 182 6.23 13.26 -9.60
C SER A 182 6.08 13.93 -8.23
N THR A 183 7.08 14.71 -7.81
CA THR A 183 7.03 15.48 -6.56
C THR A 183 6.04 16.63 -6.67
N VAL A 184 6.08 17.35 -7.79
CA VAL A 184 5.13 18.43 -8.10
C VAL A 184 3.71 17.89 -8.21
N ASP A 185 3.52 16.73 -8.85
CA ASP A 185 2.21 16.06 -8.91
C ASP A 185 1.65 15.78 -7.51
N SER A 186 2.52 15.33 -6.59
CA SER A 186 2.15 15.09 -5.20
C SER A 186 1.77 16.39 -4.49
N TRP A 187 2.50 17.48 -4.72
CA TRP A 187 2.17 18.79 -4.14
C TRP A 187 0.83 19.31 -4.63
N LEU A 188 0.61 19.31 -5.95
CA LEU A 188 -0.64 19.76 -6.56
C LEU A 188 -1.83 18.88 -6.15
N SER A 189 -1.63 17.57 -6.02
CA SER A 189 -2.69 16.67 -5.50
C SER A 189 -3.06 17.04 -4.07
N GLY A 190 -2.08 17.35 -3.23
CA GLY A 190 -2.32 17.81 -1.86
C GLY A 190 -3.06 19.14 -1.82
N LEU A 191 -2.65 20.11 -2.66
CA LEU A 191 -3.33 21.40 -2.77
C LEU A 191 -4.77 21.25 -3.27
N ALA A 192 -5.00 20.48 -4.33
CA ALA A 192 -6.34 20.23 -4.85
C ALA A 192 -7.23 19.58 -3.81
N PHE A 193 -6.71 18.60 -3.07
CA PHE A 193 -7.43 17.96 -1.99
C PHE A 193 -7.74 18.93 -0.85
N TRP A 194 -6.78 19.76 -0.44
CA TRP A 194 -7.00 20.80 0.57
C TRP A 194 -8.05 21.81 0.12
N HIS A 195 -8.04 22.27 -1.14
CA HIS A 195 -9.09 23.15 -1.67
C HIS A 195 -10.48 22.52 -1.54
N ASN A 196 -10.61 21.23 -1.89
CA ASN A 196 -11.88 20.51 -1.73
C ASN A 196 -12.32 20.42 -0.27
N VAL A 197 -11.38 20.21 0.68
CA VAL A 197 -11.68 20.21 2.12
C VAL A 197 -12.14 21.59 2.60
N GLN A 198 -11.62 22.69 2.04
CA GLN A 198 -12.06 24.06 2.37
C GLN A 198 -13.32 24.51 1.61
N GLY A 199 -13.99 23.61 0.86
CA GLY A 199 -15.15 23.96 0.02
C GLY A 199 -14.82 24.88 -1.16
N ALA A 200 -13.56 24.97 -1.56
CA ALA A 200 -13.07 25.86 -2.61
C ALA A 200 -12.93 25.13 -3.95
N ARG A 201 -13.24 25.83 -5.05
CA ARG A 201 -13.03 25.31 -6.40
C ARG A 201 -11.55 25.19 -6.71
N TRP A 202 -11.14 24.06 -7.28
CA TRP A 202 -9.80 23.88 -7.84
C TRP A 202 -9.72 24.46 -9.25
N TYR A 203 -8.74 25.34 -9.50
CA TYR A 203 -8.53 26.01 -10.79
C TYR A 203 -7.36 25.45 -11.62
N GLY A 204 -6.88 24.24 -11.34
CA GLY A 204 -5.86 23.62 -12.21
C GLY A 204 -6.43 23.22 -13.58
N SER A 205 -5.93 23.84 -14.66
CA SER A 205 -6.42 23.65 -16.03
C SER A 205 -5.23 23.49 -17.02
N ARG A 206 -5.39 23.98 -18.25
CA ARG A 206 -4.49 23.79 -19.39
C ARG A 206 -3.14 24.48 -19.20
N ILE A 207 -3.10 25.68 -18.62
CA ILE A 207 -1.85 26.43 -18.42
C ILE A 207 -0.98 25.67 -17.41
N LEU A 208 -1.56 25.28 -16.27
CA LEU A 208 -0.85 24.48 -15.27
C LEU A 208 -0.34 23.17 -15.87
N SER A 209 -1.13 22.53 -16.73
CA SER A 209 -0.72 21.30 -17.42
C SER A 209 0.47 21.52 -18.36
N ARG A 210 0.50 22.64 -19.10
CA ARG A 210 1.64 23.01 -19.96
C ARG A 210 2.88 23.35 -19.14
N THR A 211 2.73 24.07 -18.02
CA THR A 211 3.84 24.37 -17.10
C THR A 211 4.47 23.09 -16.57
N LYS A 212 3.66 22.10 -16.19
CA LYS A 212 4.16 20.79 -15.76
C LYS A 212 4.93 20.06 -16.85
N GLN A 213 4.51 20.17 -18.11
CA GLN A 213 5.25 19.59 -19.24
C GLN A 213 6.60 20.28 -19.43
N GLY A 214 6.65 21.61 -19.38
CA GLY A 214 7.90 22.36 -19.44
C GLY A 214 8.82 22.01 -18.27
N LEU A 215 8.29 21.93 -17.06
CA LEU A 215 9.02 21.48 -15.88
C LEU A 215 9.60 20.08 -16.06
N ALA A 216 8.82 19.13 -16.59
CA ALA A 216 9.29 17.77 -16.84
C ALA A 216 10.49 17.75 -17.81
N ALA A 217 10.46 18.59 -18.84
CA ALA A 217 11.57 18.74 -19.78
C ALA A 217 12.82 19.38 -19.15
N MET A 218 12.64 20.21 -18.12
CA MET A 218 13.72 20.83 -17.35
C MET A 218 14.14 20.02 -16.13
N ALA A 219 13.45 18.92 -15.82
CA ALA A 219 13.71 18.16 -14.62
C ALA A 219 15.12 17.56 -14.69
N PRO A 220 15.89 17.59 -13.59
CA PRO A 220 17.18 16.93 -13.58
C PRO A 220 16.99 15.45 -13.92
N PRO A 221 17.95 14.81 -14.61
CA PRO A 221 17.93 13.36 -14.80
C PRO A 221 17.65 12.69 -13.47
N SER A 222 16.74 11.71 -13.45
CA SER A 222 16.47 10.97 -12.22
C SER A 222 17.77 10.34 -11.73
N THR A 223 18.28 10.80 -10.59
CA THR A 223 19.46 10.22 -9.95
C THR A 223 19.18 8.82 -9.40
N ARG A 224 17.91 8.43 -9.32
CA ARG A 224 17.50 7.13 -8.82
C ARG A 224 17.26 6.18 -9.99
N ALA A 225 18.13 5.18 -10.12
CA ALA A 225 17.91 4.06 -11.01
C ALA A 225 16.57 3.36 -10.69
N PRO A 226 15.87 2.81 -11.70
CA PRO A 226 14.72 1.94 -11.46
C PRO A 226 15.10 0.83 -10.48
N ARG A 227 14.19 0.50 -9.55
CA ARG A 227 14.41 -0.63 -8.63
C ARG A 227 14.53 -1.91 -9.46
N LEU A 228 15.63 -2.63 -9.24
CA LEU A 228 15.87 -3.92 -9.87
C LEU A 228 14.87 -4.97 -9.35
N PRO A 229 14.45 -5.92 -10.19
CA PRO A 229 13.63 -7.06 -9.77
C PRO A 229 14.44 -8.02 -8.89
N VAL A 230 13.77 -8.66 -7.91
CA VAL A 230 14.27 -9.91 -7.34
C VAL A 230 14.15 -10.99 -8.43
N THR A 231 15.27 -11.57 -8.84
CA THR A 231 15.31 -12.58 -9.91
C THR A 231 15.30 -14.00 -9.34
N GLU A 232 15.19 -15.01 -10.21
CA GLU A 232 15.37 -16.42 -9.83
C GLU A 232 16.70 -16.66 -9.10
N LYS A 233 17.79 -15.99 -9.52
CA LYS A 233 19.09 -16.06 -8.83
C LYS A 233 19.00 -15.62 -7.38
N HIS A 234 18.21 -14.58 -7.09
CA HIS A 234 18.01 -14.11 -5.71
C HIS A 234 17.23 -15.12 -4.88
N ILE A 235 16.21 -15.77 -5.47
CA ILE A 235 15.39 -16.78 -4.78
C ILE A 235 16.21 -18.04 -4.53
N ALA A 236 16.95 -18.52 -5.52
CA ALA A 236 17.87 -19.66 -5.38
C ALA A 236 18.95 -19.40 -4.32
N SER A 237 19.56 -18.21 -4.32
CA SER A 237 20.52 -17.80 -3.29
C SER A 237 19.94 -17.89 -1.87
N LEU A 238 18.70 -17.40 -1.66
CA LEU A 238 18.01 -17.54 -0.39
C LEU A 238 17.79 -19.02 -0.03
N GLN A 239 17.32 -19.82 -0.97
CA GLN A 239 17.06 -21.23 -0.74
C GLN A 239 18.32 -22.00 -0.32
N CYS A 240 19.46 -21.72 -0.95
CA CYS A 240 20.72 -22.40 -0.66
C CYS A 240 21.28 -22.09 0.74
N HIS A 241 20.97 -20.93 1.30
CA HIS A 241 21.60 -20.43 2.53
C HIS A 241 20.67 -20.37 3.76
N LEU A 242 19.35 -20.46 3.57
CA LEU A 242 18.39 -20.47 4.68
C LEU A 242 18.27 -21.89 5.26
N ASP A 243 18.32 -22.01 6.59
CA ASP A 243 17.97 -23.26 7.26
C ASP A 243 16.46 -23.31 7.47
N LEU A 244 15.76 -24.16 6.71
CA LEU A 244 14.30 -24.27 6.79
C LEU A 244 13.79 -24.98 8.06
N ASN A 245 14.70 -25.50 8.90
CA ASN A 245 14.36 -25.98 10.24
C ASN A 245 14.51 -24.90 11.31
N ASP A 246 15.23 -23.81 11.02
CA ASP A 246 15.31 -22.66 11.90
C ASP A 246 13.99 -21.85 11.84
N PRO A 247 13.37 -21.55 12.99
CA PRO A 247 12.14 -20.76 13.08
C PRO A 247 12.13 -19.46 12.28
N PHE A 248 13.22 -18.68 12.35
CA PHE A 248 13.33 -17.38 11.72
C PHE A 248 13.51 -17.51 10.20
N ASP A 249 14.42 -18.37 9.77
CA ASP A 249 14.71 -18.61 8.35
C ASP A 249 13.52 -19.26 7.62
N ALA A 250 12.77 -20.15 8.27
CA ALA A 250 11.53 -20.69 7.73
C ALA A 250 10.49 -19.59 7.45
N ALA A 251 10.38 -18.61 8.34
CA ALA A 251 9.49 -17.45 8.16
C ALA A 251 9.97 -16.55 7.02
N VAL A 252 11.29 -16.29 6.94
CA VAL A 252 11.90 -15.51 5.85
C VAL A 252 11.66 -16.20 4.50
N TRP A 253 11.84 -17.51 4.43
CA TRP A 253 11.62 -18.27 3.20
C TRP A 253 10.15 -18.22 2.73
N ALA A 254 9.21 -18.42 3.65
CA ALA A 254 7.78 -18.31 3.35
C ALA A 254 7.42 -16.91 2.83
N VAL A 255 7.94 -15.84 3.44
CA VAL A 255 7.68 -14.48 2.95
C VAL A 255 8.28 -14.23 1.57
N ALA A 256 9.52 -14.66 1.34
CA ALA A 256 10.22 -14.42 0.08
C ALA A 256 9.47 -15.06 -1.10
N THR A 257 9.12 -16.33 -0.98
CA THR A 257 8.38 -17.09 -2.00
C THR A 257 6.97 -16.54 -2.22
N ILE A 258 6.22 -16.24 -1.16
CA ILE A 258 4.88 -15.63 -1.24
C ILE A 258 4.94 -14.24 -1.86
N ALA A 259 5.89 -13.40 -1.47
CA ALA A 259 6.01 -12.05 -2.01
C ALA A 259 6.33 -12.06 -3.50
N TRP A 260 7.18 -12.99 -3.93
CA TRP A 260 7.58 -13.17 -5.31
C TRP A 260 6.45 -13.81 -6.14
N HIS A 261 6.07 -15.06 -5.89
CA HIS A 261 5.02 -15.75 -6.66
C HIS A 261 3.63 -15.10 -6.53
N GLY A 262 3.30 -14.57 -5.35
CA GLY A 262 2.05 -13.85 -5.09
C GLY A 262 2.02 -12.43 -5.67
N CYS A 263 3.14 -11.94 -6.24
CA CYS A 263 3.30 -10.54 -6.67
C CYS A 263 2.83 -9.55 -5.59
N THR A 264 3.11 -9.81 -4.32
CA THR A 264 2.50 -9.06 -3.19
C THR A 264 3.34 -7.85 -2.84
N ARG A 265 2.74 -6.83 -2.21
CA ARG A 265 3.57 -5.79 -1.58
C ARG A 265 4.05 -6.34 -0.26
N LEU A 266 5.34 -6.22 0.03
CA LEU A 266 5.90 -6.72 1.29
C LEU A 266 5.20 -6.17 2.54
N GLY A 267 4.73 -4.91 2.50
CA GLY A 267 3.98 -4.30 3.61
C GLY A 267 2.55 -4.84 3.83
N GLU A 268 2.06 -5.70 2.93
CA GLU A 268 0.80 -6.46 3.13
C GLU A 268 1.05 -7.73 3.95
N LEU A 269 2.29 -8.26 3.91
CA LEU A 269 2.71 -9.46 4.64
C LEU A 269 3.36 -9.12 5.98
N LEU A 270 4.26 -8.13 5.97
CA LEU A 270 5.11 -7.79 7.11
C LEU A 270 4.87 -6.35 7.59
N PRO A 271 4.58 -6.14 8.88
CA PRO A 271 4.62 -4.82 9.48
C PRO A 271 6.06 -4.29 9.59
N SER A 272 6.20 -2.98 9.69
CA SER A 272 7.47 -2.32 10.05
C SER A 272 7.60 -2.28 11.56
N TRP A 273 8.82 -2.33 12.10
CA TRP A 273 9.07 -2.22 13.56
C TRP A 273 8.43 -0.96 14.19
N SER A 274 8.29 0.11 13.39
CA SER A 274 7.70 1.39 13.82
C SER A 274 6.17 1.38 13.92
N LYS A 275 5.51 0.30 13.47
CA LYS A 275 4.05 0.20 13.41
C LYS A 275 3.56 -0.90 14.35
N GLN A 276 2.58 -0.56 15.17
CA GLN A 276 1.89 -1.52 16.01
C GLN A 276 1.10 -2.53 15.17
N PHE A 277 1.19 -3.80 15.55
CA PHE A 277 0.44 -4.89 14.94
C PHE A 277 -1.02 -4.87 15.38
N HIS A 278 -1.94 -5.02 14.41
CA HIS A 278 -3.37 -5.14 14.65
C HIS A 278 -3.98 -6.14 13.67
N THR A 279 -4.75 -7.12 14.13
CA THR A 279 -5.41 -8.12 13.27
C THR A 279 -6.42 -7.51 12.28
N SER A 280 -6.95 -6.31 12.57
CA SER A 280 -7.80 -5.55 11.64
C SER A 280 -7.03 -4.94 10.45
N ARG A 281 -5.70 -4.87 10.53
CA ARG A 281 -4.84 -4.23 9.52
C ARG A 281 -3.75 -5.16 8.98
N ASN A 282 -3.30 -6.13 9.76
CA ASN A 282 -2.18 -6.99 9.47
C ASN A 282 -2.65 -8.43 9.33
N VAL A 283 -2.03 -9.18 8.40
CA VAL A 283 -2.30 -10.60 8.26
C VAL A 283 -1.83 -11.35 9.52
N TYR A 284 -2.66 -12.28 9.98
CA TYR A 284 -2.48 -13.01 11.23
C TYR A 284 -2.66 -14.52 10.99
N ARG A 285 -2.25 -15.35 11.94
CA ARG A 285 -2.19 -16.81 11.76
C ARG A 285 -3.55 -17.41 11.46
N SER A 286 -4.59 -17.09 12.21
CA SER A 286 -5.95 -17.61 11.99
C SER A 286 -6.75 -16.87 10.91
N CYS A 287 -6.09 -16.12 10.01
CA CYS A 287 -6.77 -15.49 8.89
C CYS A 287 -7.51 -16.53 8.03
N SER A 288 -8.60 -16.11 7.37
CA SER A 288 -9.37 -17.00 6.51
C SER A 288 -8.51 -17.53 5.36
N ARG A 289 -8.55 -18.85 5.14
CA ARG A 289 -7.85 -19.53 4.05
C ARG A 289 -8.79 -20.40 3.25
N LYS A 290 -8.48 -20.57 1.97
CA LYS A 290 -9.13 -21.51 1.06
C LYS A 290 -8.03 -22.23 0.30
N SER A 291 -8.19 -23.51 0.02
CA SER A 291 -7.25 -24.27 -0.78
C SER A 291 -7.99 -25.29 -1.63
N GLY A 292 -7.34 -25.78 -2.67
CA GLY A 292 -7.89 -26.83 -3.51
C GLY A 292 -6.95 -27.15 -4.67
N THR A 293 -7.46 -27.97 -5.58
CA THR A 293 -6.76 -28.35 -6.81
C THR A 293 -7.56 -27.83 -8.00
N ALA A 294 -6.89 -27.15 -8.92
CA ALA A 294 -7.50 -26.69 -10.16
C ALA A 294 -7.75 -27.86 -11.11
N SER A 295 -8.58 -27.66 -12.14
CA SER A 295 -8.94 -28.71 -13.11
C SER A 295 -7.76 -29.26 -13.89
N ASN A 296 -6.64 -28.52 -13.96
CA ASN A 296 -5.39 -28.93 -14.57
C ASN A 296 -4.41 -29.59 -13.57
N GLY A 297 -4.87 -29.95 -12.36
CA GLY A 297 -4.08 -30.65 -11.36
C GLY A 297 -3.20 -29.76 -10.48
N HIS A 298 -3.13 -28.46 -10.73
CA HIS A 298 -2.31 -27.55 -9.91
C HIS A 298 -2.98 -27.24 -8.58
N GLU A 299 -2.26 -27.46 -7.49
CA GLU A 299 -2.67 -27.03 -6.16
C GLU A 299 -2.66 -25.50 -6.05
N TRP A 300 -3.63 -24.94 -5.33
CA TRP A 300 -3.70 -23.52 -5.02
C TRP A 300 -4.09 -23.28 -3.56
N MET A 301 -3.66 -22.13 -3.03
CA MET A 301 -4.04 -21.64 -1.71
C MET A 301 -4.30 -20.13 -1.76
N ASN A 302 -5.40 -19.70 -1.15
CA ASN A 302 -5.75 -18.32 -0.96
C ASN A 302 -5.77 -18.01 0.55
N PHE A 303 -5.21 -16.88 0.96
CA PHE A 303 -5.37 -16.37 2.32
C PHE A 303 -5.76 -14.89 2.31
N PHE A 304 -6.60 -14.50 3.27
CA PHE A 304 -7.14 -13.15 3.35
C PHE A 304 -6.16 -12.20 4.05
N ILE A 305 -5.97 -11.01 3.47
CA ILE A 305 -5.26 -9.90 4.09
C ILE A 305 -6.26 -8.80 4.49
N PRO A 306 -6.27 -8.35 5.76
CA PRO A 306 -7.27 -7.39 6.26
C PRO A 306 -7.21 -6.00 5.65
N TYR A 307 -6.03 -5.58 5.16
CA TYR A 307 -5.84 -4.23 4.65
C TYR A 307 -5.00 -4.19 3.37
N THR A 308 -5.46 -3.40 2.40
CA THR A 308 -4.64 -2.99 1.25
C THR A 308 -4.71 -1.49 1.04
N LYS A 309 -3.72 -0.92 0.32
CA LYS A 309 -3.70 0.52 0.02
C LYS A 309 -4.97 0.99 -0.70
N THR A 310 -5.51 0.17 -1.61
CA THR A 310 -6.63 0.54 -2.48
C THR A 310 -7.99 0.12 -1.93
N LYS A 311 -8.10 -1.07 -1.33
CA LYS A 311 -9.37 -1.58 -0.78
C LYS A 311 -9.56 -1.26 0.71
N ARG A 312 -8.53 -0.71 1.38
CA ARG A 312 -8.55 -0.39 2.82
C ARG A 312 -8.98 -1.61 3.64
N PHE A 313 -9.83 -1.41 4.65
CA PHE A 313 -10.34 -2.45 5.56
C PHE A 313 -11.28 -3.48 4.90
N ARG A 314 -11.67 -3.29 3.63
CA ARG A 314 -12.33 -4.37 2.88
C ARG A 314 -11.37 -5.55 2.65
N GLY A 315 -10.06 -5.33 2.77
CA GLY A 315 -9.04 -6.34 2.57
C GLY A 315 -8.98 -6.86 1.14
N ASP A 316 -8.23 -7.95 0.97
CA ASP A 316 -8.17 -8.70 -0.29
C ASP A 316 -7.68 -10.13 -0.06
N TRP A 317 -7.73 -10.96 -1.09
CA TRP A 317 -7.13 -12.30 -1.05
C TRP A 317 -5.78 -12.31 -1.75
N ILE A 318 -4.77 -12.92 -1.13
CA ILE A 318 -3.54 -13.33 -1.81
C ILE A 318 -3.76 -14.74 -2.33
N SER A 319 -3.48 -14.95 -3.61
CA SER A 319 -3.59 -16.24 -4.29
C SER A 319 -2.21 -16.80 -4.59
N LEU A 320 -2.01 -18.06 -4.25
CA LEU A 320 -0.78 -18.82 -4.49
C LEU A 320 -1.13 -20.05 -5.32
N THR A 321 -0.25 -20.38 -6.25
CA THR A 321 -0.30 -21.61 -7.02
C THR A 321 0.99 -22.37 -6.74
N SER A 322 0.85 -23.68 -6.53
CA SER A 322 2.00 -24.55 -6.35
C SER A 322 2.84 -24.57 -7.63
N THR A 323 4.15 -24.39 -7.46
CA THR A 323 5.14 -24.50 -8.54
C THR A 323 5.66 -25.92 -8.68
N ASN A 324 5.41 -26.79 -7.69
CA ASN A 324 5.96 -28.15 -7.60
C ASN A 324 7.49 -28.18 -7.66
N ASP A 325 8.14 -27.09 -7.26
CA ASP A 325 9.58 -26.96 -7.19
C ASP A 325 10.01 -26.48 -5.81
N ASP A 326 11.29 -26.24 -5.71
CA ASP A 326 12.02 -25.82 -4.54
C ASP A 326 11.68 -24.43 -4.02
N SER A 327 11.14 -23.57 -4.88
CA SER A 327 10.61 -22.25 -4.55
C SER A 327 9.11 -22.21 -4.22
N ASP A 328 8.46 -23.38 -4.08
CA ASP A 328 7.02 -23.47 -3.91
C ASP A 328 6.49 -22.68 -2.70
N PRO A 329 5.63 -21.66 -2.92
CA PRO A 329 5.17 -20.77 -1.85
C PRO A 329 4.17 -21.44 -0.90
N ILE A 330 3.46 -22.47 -1.36
CA ILE A 330 2.51 -23.23 -0.53
C ILE A 330 3.29 -24.17 0.40
N ARG A 331 4.30 -24.86 -0.13
CA ARG A 331 5.21 -25.70 0.67
C ARG A 331 5.97 -24.85 1.70
N ALA A 332 6.49 -23.70 1.30
CA ALA A 332 7.18 -22.79 2.21
C ALA A 332 6.27 -22.29 3.34
N LEU A 333 5.03 -21.90 3.03
CA LEU A 333 4.06 -21.48 4.04
C LEU A 333 3.69 -22.61 5.02
N ARG A 334 3.48 -23.82 4.51
CA ARG A 334 3.20 -24.99 5.35
C ARG A 334 4.36 -25.31 6.28
N ASN A 335 5.60 -25.27 5.76
CA ASN A 335 6.80 -25.49 6.58
C ASN A 335 6.90 -24.45 7.70
N HIS A 336 6.76 -23.17 7.36
CA HIS A 336 6.75 -22.08 8.34
C HIS A 336 5.73 -22.30 9.46
N LEU A 337 4.49 -22.63 9.10
CA LEU A 337 3.42 -22.85 10.09
C LEU A 337 3.68 -24.08 10.97
N LYS A 338 4.36 -25.10 10.43
CA LYS A 338 4.76 -26.32 11.16
C LYS A 338 5.90 -26.05 12.14
N ILE A 339 6.96 -25.35 11.71
CA ILE A 339 8.12 -25.04 12.55
C ILE A 339 7.76 -24.01 13.64
N ASN A 340 6.89 -23.05 13.32
CA ASN A 340 6.48 -21.98 14.22
C ASN A 340 5.08 -22.24 14.81
N ASP A 341 4.79 -23.45 15.27
CA ASP A 341 3.46 -23.86 15.74
C ASP A 341 3.06 -23.25 17.10
N ASN A 342 4.03 -22.80 17.90
CA ASN A 342 3.84 -22.24 19.24
C ASN A 342 3.24 -20.81 19.28
N SER A 343 3.05 -20.17 18.13
CA SER A 343 2.50 -18.81 18.06
C SER A 343 0.95 -18.82 18.12
N PRO A 344 0.32 -17.93 18.90
CA PRO A 344 -1.14 -17.90 19.08
C PRO A 344 -1.89 -17.52 17.79
N ALA A 345 -3.19 -17.80 17.75
CA ALA A 345 -4.04 -17.61 16.57
C ALA A 345 -4.03 -16.16 16.05
N GLU A 346 -4.01 -15.18 16.95
CA GLU A 346 -4.02 -13.74 16.65
C GLU A 346 -2.62 -13.18 16.36
N ALA A 347 -1.55 -13.98 16.50
CA ALA A 347 -0.20 -13.54 16.17
C ALA A 347 -0.07 -13.18 14.68
N PRO A 348 0.90 -12.33 14.30
CA PRO A 348 1.26 -12.11 12.90
C PRO A 348 1.46 -13.43 12.17
N LEU A 349 0.99 -13.53 10.91
CA LEU A 349 1.11 -14.78 10.14
C LEU A 349 2.56 -15.27 10.05
N PHE A 350 3.49 -14.32 9.92
CA PHE A 350 4.93 -14.55 9.89
C PHE A 350 5.56 -14.22 11.25
N SER A 351 5.10 -14.88 12.30
CA SER A 351 5.79 -14.93 13.59
C SER A 351 6.73 -16.12 13.65
N TYR A 352 7.86 -15.97 14.34
CA TYR A 352 8.81 -17.06 14.55
C TYR A 352 9.05 -17.32 16.04
N SER A 353 9.35 -18.57 16.38
CA SER A 353 9.66 -19.00 17.73
C SER A 353 11.03 -18.47 18.19
N GLU A 354 11.09 -17.88 19.39
CA GLU A 354 12.34 -17.51 20.09
C GLU A 354 12.61 -18.44 21.28
N GLY A 355 11.80 -19.49 21.43
CA GLY A 355 11.87 -20.44 22.53
C GLY A 355 10.52 -21.13 22.73
N PRO A 356 10.44 -22.12 23.64
CA PRO A 356 9.26 -22.98 23.78
C PRO A 356 7.93 -22.24 23.93
N SER A 357 7.93 -21.10 24.64
CA SER A 357 6.74 -20.28 24.89
C SER A 357 6.90 -18.82 24.47
N CYS A 358 7.91 -18.52 23.64
CA CYS A 358 8.19 -17.16 23.17
C CYS A 358 8.13 -17.10 21.65
N TRP A 359 7.57 -16.03 21.13
CA TRP A 359 7.54 -15.76 19.70
C TRP A 359 7.80 -14.28 19.45
N ALA A 360 8.38 -14.00 18.30
CA ALA A 360 8.58 -12.66 17.79
C ALA A 360 7.94 -12.50 16.42
N MET A 361 7.65 -11.26 16.08
CA MET A 361 7.10 -10.89 14.78
C MET A 361 8.24 -10.69 13.78
N LEU A 362 8.18 -11.34 12.63
CA LEU A 362 9.08 -11.00 11.53
C LEU A 362 8.73 -9.60 11.04
N THR A 363 9.66 -8.66 11.23
CA THR A 363 9.49 -7.29 10.71
C THR A 363 10.00 -7.20 9.28
N LYS A 364 9.47 -6.22 8.53
CA LYS A 364 9.96 -5.92 7.19
C LYS A 364 11.47 -5.65 7.17
N GLU A 365 11.98 -4.98 8.20
CA GLU A 365 13.39 -4.63 8.33
C GLU A 365 14.26 -5.87 8.56
N ALA A 366 13.91 -6.71 9.53
CA ALA A 366 14.65 -7.96 9.80
C ALA A 366 14.65 -8.91 8.60
N PHE A 367 13.52 -9.01 7.89
CA PHE A 367 13.43 -9.80 6.66
C PHE A 367 14.40 -9.28 5.57
N LEU A 368 14.39 -7.97 5.29
CA LEU A 368 15.24 -7.40 4.26
C LEU A 368 16.73 -7.46 4.63
N GLU A 369 17.05 -7.30 5.92
CA GLU A 369 18.41 -7.46 6.43
C GLU A 369 18.91 -8.90 6.24
N ARG A 370 18.10 -9.90 6.59
CA ARG A 370 18.45 -11.31 6.37
C ARG A 370 18.68 -11.61 4.89
N CYS A 371 17.78 -11.17 4.01
CA CYS A 371 17.95 -11.35 2.56
C CYS A 371 19.21 -10.67 2.05
N SER A 372 19.47 -9.42 2.46
CA SER A 372 20.66 -8.66 2.03
C SER A 372 21.95 -9.34 2.45
N ARG A 373 22.00 -9.89 3.68
CA ARG A 373 23.17 -10.61 4.16
C ARG A 373 23.44 -11.87 3.33
N ILE A 374 22.40 -12.64 2.99
CA ILE A 374 22.54 -13.83 2.15
C ILE A 374 23.00 -13.46 0.73
N TRP A 375 22.32 -12.51 0.09
CA TRP A 375 22.68 -12.06 -1.26
C TRP A 375 24.12 -11.54 -1.35
N SER A 376 24.64 -10.92 -0.28
CA SER A 376 26.04 -10.49 -0.24
C SER A 376 27.05 -11.64 -0.27
N LEU A 377 26.69 -12.85 0.22
CA LEU A 377 27.56 -14.03 0.14
C LEU A 377 27.77 -14.48 -1.31
N ASP A 378 26.76 -14.28 -2.17
CA ASP A 378 26.77 -14.66 -3.59
C ASP A 378 27.11 -13.51 -4.54
N ASN A 379 27.57 -12.36 -3.99
CA ASN A 379 27.82 -11.12 -4.74
C ASN A 379 26.60 -10.67 -5.56
N ILE A 380 25.41 -10.77 -4.96
CA ILE A 380 24.14 -10.29 -5.52
C ILE A 380 23.75 -8.99 -4.80
N ASP A 381 23.36 -7.98 -5.58
CA ASP A 381 22.94 -6.69 -5.03
C ASP A 381 21.71 -6.82 -4.14
N ALA A 382 21.69 -6.03 -3.05
CA ALA A 382 20.55 -5.98 -2.16
C ALA A 382 19.30 -5.42 -2.86
N ALA A 383 18.16 -6.08 -2.65
CA ALA A 383 16.88 -5.66 -3.20
C ALA A 383 15.94 -5.06 -2.13
N SER A 384 15.06 -4.16 -2.56
CA SER A 384 14.06 -3.57 -1.66
C SER A 384 12.81 -4.45 -1.57
N GLY A 385 11.96 -4.26 -0.56
CA GLY A 385 10.69 -5.00 -0.48
C GLY A 385 9.75 -4.83 -1.69
N HIS A 386 9.89 -3.76 -2.47
CA HIS A 386 9.13 -3.60 -3.72
C HIS A 386 9.67 -4.46 -4.88
N SER A 387 10.96 -4.81 -4.81
CA SER A 387 11.66 -5.58 -5.83
C SER A 387 11.13 -7.01 -5.95
N PHE A 388 10.61 -7.61 -4.86
CA PHE A 388 9.91 -8.91 -4.90
C PHE A 388 8.70 -8.88 -5.84
N ARG A 389 7.87 -7.85 -5.72
CA ARG A 389 6.69 -7.67 -6.58
C ARG A 389 7.06 -7.46 -8.05
N ILE A 390 8.10 -6.66 -8.31
CA ILE A 390 8.64 -6.45 -9.66
C ILE A 390 9.19 -7.77 -10.21
N GLY A 391 9.95 -8.50 -9.39
CA GLY A 391 10.50 -9.81 -9.69
C GLY A 391 9.45 -10.82 -10.10
N GLY A 392 8.46 -11.05 -9.25
CA GLY A 392 7.38 -12.01 -9.51
C GLY A 392 6.59 -11.68 -10.76
N THR A 393 6.33 -10.38 -11.00
CA THR A 393 5.66 -9.94 -12.23
C THR A 393 6.49 -10.26 -13.46
N THR A 394 7.79 -9.96 -13.39
CA THR A 394 8.73 -10.21 -14.49
C THR A 394 8.84 -11.70 -14.78
N TYR A 395 8.98 -12.51 -13.73
CA TYR A 395 9.03 -13.97 -13.82
C TYR A 395 7.77 -14.56 -14.48
N LEU A 396 6.58 -14.21 -14.00
CA LEU A 396 5.33 -14.72 -14.58
C LEU A 396 5.15 -14.31 -16.04
N LEU A 397 5.53 -13.09 -16.42
CA LEU A 397 5.48 -12.64 -17.81
C LEU A 397 6.47 -13.40 -18.70
N LEU A 398 7.68 -13.69 -18.19
CA LEU A 398 8.68 -14.50 -18.89
C LEU A 398 8.28 -15.98 -18.99
N LEU A 399 7.44 -16.48 -18.08
CA LEU A 399 6.79 -17.79 -18.21
C LEU A 399 5.68 -17.81 -19.27
N GLY A 400 5.37 -16.69 -19.92
CA GLY A 400 4.29 -16.58 -20.90
C GLY A 400 2.90 -16.50 -20.29
N ALA A 401 2.78 -16.25 -18.99
CA ALA A 401 1.47 -16.06 -18.37
C ALA A 401 0.79 -14.79 -18.92
N ASP A 402 -0.47 -14.91 -19.34
CA ASP A 402 -1.20 -13.80 -19.93
C ASP A 402 -1.15 -12.54 -19.02
N PRO A 403 -0.85 -11.35 -19.58
CA PRO A 403 -0.74 -10.13 -18.80
C PRO A 403 -1.92 -9.82 -17.87
N TRP A 404 -3.16 -10.16 -18.26
CA TRP A 404 -4.34 -9.95 -17.42
C TRP A 404 -4.39 -10.90 -16.24
N VAL A 405 -3.90 -12.13 -16.40
CA VAL A 405 -3.73 -13.09 -15.31
C VAL A 405 -2.70 -12.56 -14.32
N VAL A 406 -1.55 -12.05 -14.80
CA VAL A 406 -0.53 -11.45 -13.93
C VAL A 406 -1.05 -10.17 -13.24
N MET A 407 -1.84 -9.36 -13.95
CA MET A 407 -2.54 -8.21 -13.35
C MET A 407 -3.46 -8.65 -12.21
N LYS A 408 -4.21 -9.74 -12.40
CA LYS A 408 -5.09 -10.29 -11.37
C LYS A 408 -4.30 -10.84 -10.19
N GLN A 409 -3.22 -11.58 -10.44
CA GLN A 409 -2.32 -12.17 -9.45
C GLN A 409 -1.77 -11.12 -8.49
N GLY A 410 -1.17 -10.05 -9.00
CA GLY A 410 -0.71 -8.96 -8.14
C GLY A 410 -1.78 -7.93 -7.78
N ARG A 411 -3.05 -8.13 -8.17
CA ARG A 411 -4.19 -7.25 -7.79
C ARG A 411 -4.05 -5.81 -8.29
N TRP A 412 -3.59 -5.63 -9.54
CA TRP A 412 -3.65 -4.33 -10.21
C TRP A 412 -5.03 -4.12 -10.84
N SER A 413 -5.56 -2.90 -10.72
CA SER A 413 -6.78 -2.45 -11.40
C SER A 413 -6.51 -1.36 -12.44
N SER A 414 -5.25 -0.98 -12.66
CA SER A 414 -4.88 0.14 -13.52
C SER A 414 -3.58 -0.12 -14.30
N LYS A 415 -3.30 0.77 -15.25
CA LYS A 415 -2.08 0.76 -16.08
C LYS A 415 -0.77 0.91 -15.28
N ALA A 416 -0.84 1.16 -13.97
CA ALA A 416 0.34 1.12 -13.09
C ALA A 416 1.07 -0.23 -13.14
N PHE A 417 0.39 -1.30 -13.58
CA PHE A 417 0.98 -2.60 -13.90
C PHE A 417 2.14 -2.51 -14.91
N LEU A 418 2.04 -1.67 -15.94
CA LEU A 418 3.06 -1.57 -16.99
C LEU A 418 4.43 -1.12 -16.44
N LEU A 419 4.47 -0.42 -15.31
CA LEU A 419 5.71 -0.01 -14.65
C LEU A 419 6.52 -1.19 -14.08
N TYR A 420 5.91 -2.37 -13.98
CA TYR A 420 6.53 -3.60 -13.46
C TYR A 420 7.08 -4.49 -14.58
N TRP A 421 6.86 -4.15 -15.85
CA TRP A 421 7.44 -4.87 -16.98
C TRP A 421 8.93 -4.55 -17.03
N ARG A 422 9.75 -5.50 -16.55
CA ARG A 422 11.22 -5.47 -16.69
C ARG A 422 11.60 -6.51 -17.73
N ARG A 423 12.72 -6.29 -18.44
CA ARG A 423 13.14 -7.14 -19.58
C ARG A 423 12.09 -7.14 -20.69
N VAL A 424 11.60 -5.96 -21.06
CA VAL A 424 10.56 -5.78 -22.10
C VAL A 424 11.04 -6.30 -23.45
N GLU A 425 12.33 -6.16 -23.70
CA GLU A 425 13.08 -6.69 -24.84
C GLU A 425 13.01 -8.22 -24.97
N GLU A 426 12.69 -8.95 -23.90
CA GLU A 426 12.47 -10.40 -23.93
C GLU A 426 11.00 -10.76 -23.81
N ILE A 427 10.25 -10.04 -22.98
CA ILE A 427 8.80 -10.25 -22.80
C ILE A 427 8.05 -10.03 -24.12
N LEU A 428 8.32 -8.93 -24.83
CA LEU A 428 7.57 -8.64 -26.06
C LEU A 428 7.78 -9.69 -27.15
N PRO A 429 9.02 -10.08 -27.51
CA PRO A 429 9.23 -11.16 -28.48
C PRO A 429 8.61 -12.49 -28.05
N LEU A 430 8.61 -12.82 -26.75
CA LEU A 430 7.98 -14.05 -26.25
C LEU A 430 6.48 -14.09 -26.58
N PHE A 431 5.72 -13.06 -26.22
CA PHE A 431 4.27 -13.03 -26.49
C PHE A 431 3.95 -12.90 -27.99
N ILE A 432 4.75 -12.14 -28.74
CA ILE A 432 4.56 -11.98 -30.19
C ILE A 432 4.89 -13.30 -30.91
N GLY A 433 5.98 -13.97 -30.53
CA GLY A 433 6.40 -15.25 -31.06
C GLY A 433 5.35 -16.33 -30.81
N ASP A 434 4.87 -16.48 -29.57
CA ASP A 434 3.77 -17.40 -29.21
C ASP A 434 2.52 -17.19 -30.07
N ALA A 435 2.17 -15.92 -30.34
CA ALA A 435 1.03 -15.60 -31.19
C ALA A 435 1.28 -15.98 -32.66
N MET A 436 2.49 -15.77 -33.17
CA MET A 436 2.90 -16.17 -34.52
C MET A 436 2.89 -17.70 -34.68
N ASP A 437 3.33 -18.45 -33.67
CA ASP A 437 3.34 -19.92 -33.68
C ASP A 437 1.93 -20.50 -33.63
N LYS A 438 1.07 -19.96 -32.76
CA LYS A 438 -0.36 -20.31 -32.70
C LYS A 438 -1.05 -20.06 -34.04
N PHE A 439 -0.80 -18.91 -34.65
CA PHE A 439 -1.33 -18.59 -35.97
C PHE A 439 -0.84 -19.58 -37.04
N SER A 440 0.46 -19.91 -37.03
CA SER A 440 1.06 -20.85 -37.98
C SER A 440 0.48 -22.27 -37.84
N SER A 441 0.18 -22.71 -36.61
CA SER A 441 -0.46 -24.00 -36.34
C SER A 441 -1.90 -24.08 -36.86
N ILE A 442 -2.66 -22.98 -36.80
CA ILE A 442 -4.08 -22.93 -37.20
C ILE A 442 -4.25 -22.65 -38.70
N LYS A 443 -3.27 -22.00 -39.34
CA LYS A 443 -3.31 -21.60 -40.75
C LYS A 443 -3.73 -22.72 -41.72
N PRO A 444 -3.20 -23.97 -41.64
CA PRO A 444 -3.63 -25.05 -42.53
C PRO A 444 -5.11 -25.44 -42.36
N ALA A 445 -5.64 -25.37 -41.13
CA ALA A 445 -7.04 -25.67 -40.87
C ALA A 445 -7.97 -24.59 -41.44
N VAL A 446 -7.60 -23.31 -41.30
CA VAL A 446 -8.34 -22.17 -41.86
C VAL A 446 -8.32 -22.20 -43.38
N SER A 447 -7.18 -22.49 -44.00
CA SER A 447 -7.08 -22.59 -45.46
C SER A 447 -7.98 -23.69 -46.04
N ARG A 448 -8.13 -24.83 -45.34
CA ARG A 448 -9.03 -25.92 -45.76
C ARG A 448 -10.51 -25.55 -45.67
N LEU A 449 -10.89 -24.72 -44.70
CA LEU A 449 -12.27 -24.24 -44.55
C LEU A 449 -12.63 -23.18 -45.59
N GLY A 450 -11.67 -22.35 -46.03
CA GLY A 450 -11.90 -21.35 -47.07
C GLY A 450 -11.87 -21.88 -48.51
N SER A 451 -11.46 -23.14 -48.70
CA SER A 451 -11.47 -23.82 -50.00
C SER A 451 -12.73 -24.68 -50.25
N LEU A 452 -13.62 -24.76 -49.24
CA LEU A 452 -14.96 -25.34 -49.33
C LEU A 452 -15.96 -24.21 -49.59
#